data_AF-A0A258LEU2-F1
#
_entry.id   AF-A0A258LEU2-F1
#
_cell.length_a   1.000
_cell.length_b   1.000
_cell.length_c   1.000
_cell.angle_alpha   90.00
_cell.angle_beta   90.00
_cell.angle_gamma   90.00
#
_symmetry.space_group_name_H-M   'P 1'
#
loop_
_entity.id
_entity.type
_entity.pdbx_description
1 polymer ?
#
loop_
_entity_poly.entity_id
_entity_poly.type
_entity_poly.pdbx_seq_one_letter_code
_entity_poly.pdbx_strand_id
1 'polypeptide(L)'
;MISKKTPDRSGVFYLLAEFCALYAGGPLLVLAYRKAWVLFLLLWLGGLLCASASRDTRPRPIPSLSTMIRRLALIAPFKLSVVLMLIPAKPTTEDLKARSEIRGILRRFLFLGSLLAMAVWWFQPAQFLALPRNQPLLWVLIMVLYPLLSVWPQEVIYRRFMFQRYAPVFGESNNMVIASAVAFGFAHIIFLNVVALVLTGLGGVLFATG
;
A
#
# COMPACT_ATOMS: atom_id res chain seq x y z
N MET A 1 2.91 -26.37 15.96
CA MET A 1 3.54 -25.21 16.66
C MET A 1 4.99 -25.13 16.20
N ILE A 2 5.32 -24.26 15.25
CA ILE A 2 6.71 -23.99 14.88
C ILE A 2 7.25 -23.04 15.94
N SER A 3 8.21 -23.49 16.75
CA SER A 3 8.90 -22.66 17.72
C SER A 3 9.52 -21.47 16.99
N LYS A 4 9.05 -20.25 17.27
CA LYS A 4 9.70 -19.00 16.83
C LYS A 4 11.04 -18.90 17.58
N LYS A 5 12.06 -19.59 17.08
CA LYS A 5 13.43 -19.49 17.58
C LYS A 5 13.85 -18.04 17.39
N THR A 6 14.11 -17.33 18.50
CA THR A 6 14.72 -16.00 18.43
C THR A 6 16.04 -16.13 17.67
N PRO A 7 16.27 -15.36 16.61
CA PRO A 7 17.51 -15.44 15.84
C PRO A 7 18.70 -15.14 16.76
N ASP A 8 19.82 -15.82 16.53
CA ASP A 8 21.07 -15.45 17.19
C ASP A 8 21.58 -14.09 16.67
N ARG A 9 22.64 -13.54 17.31
CA ARG A 9 23.18 -12.23 16.95
C ARG A 9 23.61 -12.14 15.48
N SER A 10 24.16 -13.22 14.91
CA SER A 10 24.53 -13.29 13.49
C SER A 10 23.31 -13.23 12.57
N GLY A 11 22.22 -13.90 12.92
CA GLY A 11 20.96 -13.85 12.18
C GLY A 11 20.33 -12.47 12.17
N VAL A 12 20.36 -11.75 13.30
CA VAL A 12 19.87 -10.36 13.37
C VAL A 12 20.71 -9.43 12.49
N PHE A 13 22.04 -9.56 12.53
CA PHE A 13 22.93 -8.76 11.70
C PHE A 13 22.69 -8.99 10.21
N TYR A 14 22.57 -10.25 9.78
CA TYR A 14 22.25 -10.60 8.40
C TYR A 14 20.94 -9.95 7.95
N LEU A 15 19.88 -10.04 8.76
CA LEU A 15 18.58 -9.44 8.45
C LEU A 15 18.64 -7.91 8.38
N LEU A 16 19.42 -7.26 9.25
CA LEU A 16 19.63 -5.81 9.18
C LEU A 16 20.40 -5.41 7.92
N ALA A 17 21.42 -6.17 7.53
CA ALA A 17 22.17 -5.91 6.30
C ALA A 17 21.28 -6.10 5.05
N GLU A 18 20.51 -7.18 5.00
CA GLU A 18 19.50 -7.44 3.96
C GLU A 18 18.48 -6.30 3.89
N PHE A 19 18.00 -5.84 5.05
CA PHE A 19 17.07 -4.72 5.16
C PHE A 19 17.65 -3.44 4.55
N CYS A 20 18.85 -3.02 4.97
CA CYS A 20 19.51 -1.83 4.44
C CYS A 20 19.76 -1.95 2.92
N ALA A 21 20.22 -3.11 2.45
CA ALA A 21 20.47 -3.34 1.04
C ALA A 21 19.19 -3.19 0.19
N LEU A 22 18.07 -3.74 0.64
CA LEU A 22 16.81 -3.70 -0.12
C LEU A 22 16.12 -2.33 -0.01
N TYR A 23 15.97 -1.80 1.20
CA TYR A 23 15.12 -0.62 1.45
C TYR A 23 15.87 0.71 1.39
N ALA A 24 17.19 0.73 1.50
CA ALA A 24 17.99 1.92 1.21
C ALA A 24 18.72 1.79 -0.14
N GLY A 25 19.35 0.64 -0.39
CA GLY A 25 20.09 0.40 -1.64
C GLY A 25 19.21 0.47 -2.89
N GLY A 26 18.00 -0.12 -2.86
CA GLY A 26 17.06 -0.06 -3.99
C GLY A 26 16.70 1.37 -4.41
N PRO A 27 16.16 2.22 -3.51
CA PRO A 27 15.87 3.62 -3.81
C PRO A 27 17.10 4.43 -4.24
N LEU A 28 18.26 4.21 -3.61
CA LEU A 28 19.51 4.88 -4.00
C LEU A 28 19.97 4.46 -5.41
N LEU A 29 19.76 3.20 -5.80
CA LEU A 29 20.03 2.73 -7.15
C LEU A 29 19.14 3.44 -8.17
N VAL A 30 17.83 3.53 -7.90
CA VAL A 30 16.90 4.29 -8.75
C VAL A 30 17.35 5.76 -8.85
N LEU A 31 17.74 6.36 -7.74
CA LEU A 31 18.21 7.75 -7.68
C LEU A 31 19.53 7.95 -8.44
N ALA A 32 20.43 6.96 -8.44
CA ALA A 32 21.71 7.02 -9.15
C ALA A 32 21.51 6.99 -10.67
N TYR A 33 20.65 6.08 -11.17
CA TYR A 33 20.42 5.94 -12.61
C TYR A 33 19.40 6.93 -13.18
N ARG A 34 18.48 7.44 -12.34
CA ARG A 34 17.45 8.43 -12.72
C ARG A 34 16.62 8.04 -13.95
N LYS A 35 16.42 6.74 -14.18
CA LYS A 35 15.62 6.23 -15.30
C LYS A 35 14.34 5.57 -14.80
N ALA A 36 13.21 5.97 -15.37
CA ALA A 36 11.89 5.45 -15.00
C ALA A 36 11.79 3.92 -15.12
N TRP A 37 12.42 3.33 -16.16
CA TRP A 37 12.40 1.88 -16.32
C TRP A 37 13.14 1.14 -15.22
N VAL A 38 14.19 1.73 -14.60
CA VAL A 38 14.89 1.13 -13.46
C VAL A 38 13.96 1.06 -12.25
N LEU A 39 13.20 2.12 -11.99
CA LEU A 39 12.18 2.13 -10.94
C LEU A 39 11.16 1.01 -11.16
N PHE A 40 10.54 0.94 -12.34
CA PHE A 40 9.50 -0.05 -12.60
C PHE A 40 10.06 -1.48 -12.61
N LEU A 41 11.26 -1.69 -13.15
CA LEU A 41 11.92 -3.00 -13.14
C LEU A 41 12.17 -3.48 -11.70
N LEU A 42 12.81 -2.65 -10.87
CA LEU A 42 13.09 -3.00 -9.47
C LEU A 42 11.81 -3.18 -8.67
N LEU A 43 10.82 -2.33 -8.91
CA LEU A 43 9.53 -2.39 -8.22
C LEU A 43 8.78 -3.68 -8.55
N TRP A 44 8.69 -4.05 -9.83
CA TRP A 44 7.97 -5.26 -10.24
C TRP A 44 8.75 -6.54 -9.95
N LEU A 45 10.05 -6.57 -10.23
CA LEU A 45 10.88 -7.72 -9.90
C LEU A 45 10.90 -7.95 -8.38
N GLY A 46 11.14 -6.89 -7.61
CA GLY A 46 11.09 -6.93 -6.15
C GLY A 46 9.71 -7.33 -5.64
N GLY A 47 8.64 -6.77 -6.20
CA GLY A 47 7.26 -7.11 -5.84
C GLY A 47 6.92 -8.58 -6.07
N LEU A 48 7.32 -9.14 -7.21
CA LEU A 48 7.08 -10.55 -7.54
C LEU A 48 7.90 -11.50 -6.65
N LEU A 49 9.18 -11.18 -6.41
CA LEU A 49 10.05 -11.96 -5.52
C LEU A 49 9.56 -11.90 -4.07
N CYS A 50 9.16 -10.71 -3.60
CA CYS A 50 8.57 -10.54 -2.28
C CYS A 50 7.23 -11.27 -2.19
N ALA A 51 6.40 -11.23 -3.24
CA ALA A 51 5.12 -11.94 -3.29
C ALA A 51 5.32 -13.46 -3.20
N SER A 52 6.34 -14.02 -3.87
CA SER A 52 6.64 -15.44 -3.84
C SER A 52 7.23 -15.88 -2.49
N ALA A 53 8.14 -15.08 -1.93
CA ALA A 53 8.75 -15.34 -0.62
C ALA A 53 7.77 -15.19 0.57
N SER A 54 6.72 -14.37 0.41
CA SER A 54 5.70 -14.10 1.44
C SER A 54 4.37 -14.84 1.23
N ARG A 55 4.34 -15.88 0.37
CA ARG A 55 3.11 -16.65 0.12
C ARG A 55 2.63 -17.35 1.39
N ASP A 56 1.38 -17.09 1.75
CA ASP A 56 0.70 -17.84 2.80
C ASP A 56 0.22 -19.15 2.18
N THR A 57 0.86 -20.26 2.54
CA THR A 57 0.56 -21.60 2.00
C THR A 57 -0.68 -22.22 2.62
N ARG A 58 -1.33 -21.53 3.57
CA ARG A 58 -2.58 -22.00 4.17
C ARG A 58 -3.72 -21.97 3.14
N PRO A 59 -4.41 -23.10 2.90
CA PRO A 59 -5.54 -23.13 1.99
C PRO A 59 -6.64 -22.19 2.49
N ARG A 60 -7.01 -21.20 1.67
CA ARG A 60 -8.17 -20.35 1.94
C ARG A 60 -9.40 -20.98 1.30
N PRO A 61 -10.51 -21.18 2.03
CA PRO A 61 -11.74 -21.67 1.43
C PRO A 61 -12.18 -20.69 0.33
N ILE A 62 -12.48 -21.20 -0.86
CA ILE A 62 -12.94 -20.39 -1.98
C ILE A 62 -14.29 -19.78 -1.57
N PRO A 63 -14.43 -18.44 -1.55
CA PRO A 63 -15.71 -17.82 -1.22
C PRO A 63 -16.77 -18.25 -2.22
N SER A 64 -18.00 -18.50 -1.76
CA SER A 64 -19.11 -18.83 -2.65
C SER A 64 -19.33 -17.73 -3.70
N LEU A 65 -19.89 -18.09 -4.86
CA LEU A 65 -20.18 -17.14 -5.94
C LEU A 65 -21.01 -15.94 -5.45
N SER A 66 -21.97 -16.17 -4.55
CA SER A 66 -22.78 -15.11 -3.92
C SER A 66 -21.94 -14.16 -3.05
N THR A 67 -20.93 -14.68 -2.36
CA THR A 67 -19.99 -13.87 -1.56
C THR A 67 -19.07 -13.04 -2.47
N MET A 68 -18.58 -13.62 -3.58
CA MET A 68 -17.77 -12.88 -4.56
C MET A 68 -18.58 -11.74 -5.20
N ILE A 69 -19.82 -12.02 -5.63
CA ILE A 69 -20.72 -11.02 -6.21
C ILE A 69 -21.01 -9.88 -5.21
N ARG A 70 -21.23 -10.19 -3.93
CA ARG A 70 -21.43 -9.18 -2.88
C ARG A 70 -20.20 -8.33 -2.61
N ARG A 71 -19.00 -8.92 -2.59
CA ARG A 71 -17.74 -8.17 -2.43
C ARG A 71 -17.50 -7.22 -3.61
N LEU A 72 -17.83 -7.65 -4.83
CA LEU A 72 -17.83 -6.78 -6.01
C LEU A 72 -18.88 -5.67 -5.90
N ALA A 73 -20.07 -5.97 -5.36
CA ALA A 73 -21.13 -4.98 -5.14
C ALA A 73 -20.74 -3.84 -4.19
N LEU A 74 -19.87 -4.11 -3.21
CA LEU A 74 -19.38 -3.10 -2.25
C LEU A 74 -18.50 -2.03 -2.89
N ILE A 75 -17.88 -2.33 -4.02
CA ILE A 75 -17.00 -1.43 -4.78
C ILE A 75 -17.59 -1.03 -6.13
N ALA A 76 -18.77 -1.56 -6.48
CA ALA A 76 -19.44 -1.29 -7.73
C ALA A 76 -20.02 0.13 -7.78
N PRO A 77 -20.11 0.75 -8.99
CA PRO A 77 -20.79 2.02 -9.15
C PRO A 77 -22.26 1.90 -8.73
N PHE A 78 -22.79 2.96 -8.11
CA PHE A 78 -24.07 3.02 -7.39
C PHE A 78 -25.23 2.24 -8.02
N LYS A 79 -25.42 2.33 -9.34
CA LYS A 79 -26.51 1.65 -10.07
C LYS A 79 -26.43 0.11 -10.00
N LEU A 80 -25.24 -0.47 -9.98
CA LEU A 80 -25.03 -1.92 -9.91
C LEU A 80 -25.12 -2.44 -8.46
N SER A 81 -24.68 -1.64 -7.48
CA SER A 81 -24.83 -1.97 -6.05
C SER A 81 -26.29 -2.08 -5.64
N VAL A 82 -27.18 -1.24 -6.18
CA VAL A 82 -28.64 -1.31 -5.91
C VAL A 82 -29.21 -2.64 -6.40
N VAL A 83 -28.91 -3.06 -7.63
CA VAL A 83 -29.39 -4.34 -8.20
C VAL A 83 -28.89 -5.54 -7.36
N LEU A 84 -27.64 -5.50 -6.91
CA LEU A 84 -27.05 -6.58 -6.09
C LEU A 84 -27.56 -6.57 -4.64
N MET A 85 -27.98 -5.41 -4.12
CA MET A 85 -28.62 -5.28 -2.80
C MET A 85 -30.07 -5.77 -2.76
N LEU A 86 -30.76 -5.86 -3.91
CA LEU A 86 -32.11 -6.41 -4.01
C LEU A 86 -32.18 -7.94 -3.82
N ILE A 87 -31.04 -8.63 -3.79
CA ILE A 87 -30.97 -10.07 -3.45
C ILE A 87 -31.12 -10.21 -1.92
N PRO A 88 -32.25 -10.74 -1.41
CA PRO A 88 -32.52 -10.78 0.03
C PRO A 88 -31.63 -11.84 0.67
N ALA A 89 -30.51 -11.42 1.24
CA ALA A 89 -29.75 -12.25 2.16
C ALA A 89 -29.17 -11.39 3.27
N LYS A 90 -29.41 -11.82 4.51
CA LYS A 90 -28.90 -11.20 5.75
C LYS A 90 -27.39 -10.95 5.60
N PRO A 91 -26.87 -9.75 5.91
CA PRO A 91 -25.44 -9.47 5.80
C PRO A 91 -24.65 -10.41 6.71
N THR A 92 -23.57 -10.99 6.19
CA THR A 92 -22.68 -11.86 6.96
C THR A 92 -21.81 -11.03 7.92
N THR A 93 -21.15 -11.69 8.87
CA THR A 93 -20.18 -11.03 9.75
C THR A 93 -18.99 -10.44 8.98
N GLU A 94 -18.57 -11.09 7.88
CA GLU A 94 -17.56 -10.55 6.97
C GLU A 94 -18.05 -9.29 6.25
N ASP A 95 -19.32 -9.27 5.81
CA ASP A 95 -19.92 -8.09 5.18
C ASP A 95 -19.96 -6.90 6.14
N LEU A 96 -20.29 -7.14 7.41
CA LEU A 96 -20.32 -6.09 8.44
C LEU A 96 -18.92 -5.55 8.74
N LYS A 97 -17.91 -6.44 8.84
CA LYS A 97 -16.50 -6.03 8.97
C LYS A 97 -16.05 -5.20 7.77
N ALA A 98 -16.28 -5.68 6.54
CA ALA A 98 -15.92 -4.95 5.32
C ALA A 98 -16.57 -3.56 5.26
N ARG A 99 -17.84 -3.43 5.63
CA ARG A 99 -18.52 -2.13 5.73
C ARG A 99 -17.88 -1.19 6.76
N SER A 100 -17.44 -1.72 7.90
CA SER A 100 -16.72 -0.95 8.92
C SER A 100 -15.38 -0.44 8.38
N GLU A 101 -14.60 -1.31 7.71
CA GLU A 101 -13.34 -0.95 7.09
C GLU A 101 -13.51 0.11 6.00
N ILE A 102 -14.47 -0.09 5.09
CA ILE A 102 -14.80 0.89 4.04
C ILE A 102 -15.19 2.22 4.67
N ARG A 103 -15.97 2.23 5.74
CA ARG A 103 -16.33 3.46 6.45
C ARG A 103 -15.09 4.13 7.05
N GLY A 104 -14.16 3.37 7.62
CA GLY A 104 -12.88 3.87 8.11
C GLY A 104 -12.05 4.52 6.99
N ILE A 105 -11.91 3.83 5.86
CA ILE A 105 -11.22 4.31 4.66
C ILE A 105 -11.86 5.60 4.14
N LEU A 106 -13.19 5.63 3.99
CA LEU A 106 -13.92 6.80 3.51
C LEU A 106 -13.77 8.00 4.46
N ARG A 107 -13.80 7.78 5.78
CA ARG A 107 -13.55 8.86 6.77
C ARG A 107 -12.13 9.42 6.64
N ARG A 108 -11.12 8.56 6.56
CA ARG A 108 -9.72 8.97 6.35
C ARG A 108 -9.56 9.71 5.03
N PHE A 109 -10.17 9.21 3.95
CA PHE A 109 -10.15 9.84 2.62
C PHE A 109 -10.82 11.22 2.63
N LEU A 110 -12.02 11.33 3.20
CA LEU A 110 -12.73 12.60 3.27
C LEU A 110 -11.95 13.62 4.09
N PHE A 111 -11.41 13.23 5.23
CA PHE A 111 -10.63 14.12 6.09
C PHE A 111 -9.30 14.53 5.43
N LEU A 112 -8.43 13.57 5.13
CA LEU A 112 -7.09 13.84 4.58
C LEU A 112 -7.14 14.39 3.16
N GLY A 113 -8.08 13.90 2.35
CA GLY A 113 -8.31 14.37 0.99
C GLY A 113 -8.81 15.82 0.98
N SER A 114 -9.72 16.20 1.88
CA SER A 114 -10.15 17.60 2.00
C SER A 114 -9.02 18.49 2.48
N LEU A 115 -8.24 18.05 3.46
CA LEU A 115 -7.08 18.80 3.96
C LEU A 115 -6.05 19.04 2.86
N LEU A 116 -5.71 18.00 2.08
CA LEU A 116 -4.78 18.12 0.94
C LEU A 116 -5.36 19.00 -0.17
N ALA A 117 -6.65 18.87 -0.49
CA ALA A 117 -7.31 19.70 -1.48
C ALA A 117 -7.29 21.19 -1.08
N MET A 118 -7.59 21.50 0.18
CA MET A 118 -7.51 22.85 0.74
C MET A 118 -6.08 23.37 0.72
N ALA A 119 -5.09 22.55 1.10
CA ALA A 119 -3.69 22.94 1.06
C ALA A 119 -3.23 23.28 -0.37
N VAL A 120 -3.56 22.45 -1.36
CA VAL A 120 -3.24 22.75 -2.77
C VAL A 120 -3.97 24.00 -3.25
N TRP A 121 -5.25 24.16 -2.91
CA TRP A 121 -6.02 25.34 -3.27
C TRP A 121 -5.41 26.63 -2.69
N TRP A 122 -4.90 26.58 -1.45
CA TRP A 122 -4.31 27.74 -0.79
C TRP A 122 -2.88 28.05 -1.25
N PHE A 123 -2.00 27.04 -1.29
CA PHE A 123 -0.56 27.22 -1.56
C PHE A 123 -0.19 27.15 -3.04
N GLN A 124 -1.00 26.46 -3.86
CA GLN A 124 -0.74 26.20 -5.28
C GLN A 124 -2.04 26.29 -6.11
N PRO A 125 -2.80 27.40 -6.06
CA PRO A 125 -4.13 27.50 -6.67
C PRO A 125 -4.13 27.20 -8.17
N ALA A 126 -3.07 27.57 -8.90
CA ALA A 126 -2.93 27.27 -10.33
C ALA A 126 -2.86 25.76 -10.64
N GLN A 127 -2.38 24.95 -9.69
CA GLN A 127 -2.31 23.49 -9.84
C GLN A 127 -3.58 22.78 -9.36
N PHE A 128 -4.47 23.48 -8.65
CA PHE A 128 -5.70 22.90 -8.13
C PHE A 128 -6.57 22.37 -9.28
N LEU A 129 -6.76 21.05 -9.30
CA LEU A 129 -7.48 20.31 -10.34
C LEU A 129 -6.93 20.51 -11.78
N ALA A 130 -5.69 20.95 -11.94
CA ALA A 130 -5.11 21.19 -13.26
C ALA A 130 -5.04 19.90 -14.10
N LEU A 131 -4.71 18.76 -13.49
CA LEU A 131 -4.60 17.48 -14.20
C LEU A 131 -5.94 17.00 -14.80
N PRO A 132 -7.05 16.87 -14.03
CA PRO A 132 -8.34 16.48 -14.61
C PRO A 132 -8.92 17.54 -15.56
N ARG A 133 -8.58 18.83 -15.41
CA ARG A 133 -9.07 19.90 -16.29
C ARG A 133 -8.35 19.94 -17.64
N ASN A 134 -7.03 19.82 -17.63
CA ASN A 134 -6.20 20.05 -18.81
C ASN A 134 -5.80 18.75 -19.52
N GLN A 135 -5.72 17.63 -18.78
CA GLN A 135 -5.29 16.33 -19.30
C GLN A 135 -6.19 15.19 -18.75
N PRO A 136 -7.50 15.22 -19.02
CA PRO A 136 -8.46 14.28 -18.42
C PRO A 136 -8.16 12.81 -18.74
N LEU A 137 -7.68 12.52 -19.96
CA LEU A 137 -7.31 11.15 -20.33
C LEU A 137 -6.13 10.63 -19.51
N LEU A 138 -5.08 11.44 -19.33
CA LEU A 138 -3.94 11.09 -18.48
C LEU A 138 -4.38 10.90 -17.02
N TRP A 139 -5.27 11.75 -16.52
CA TRP A 139 -5.84 11.61 -15.19
C TRP A 139 -6.55 10.25 -15.02
N VAL A 140 -7.43 9.86 -15.95
CA VAL A 140 -8.09 8.54 -15.91
C VAL A 140 -7.09 7.40 -15.95
N LEU A 141 -6.10 7.48 -16.85
CA LEU A 141 -5.05 6.45 -16.95
C LEU A 141 -4.29 6.31 -15.63
N ILE A 142 -3.94 7.41 -14.96
CA ILE A 142 -3.30 7.37 -13.64
C ILE A 142 -4.24 6.73 -12.61
N MET A 143 -5.51 7.15 -12.54
CA MET A 143 -6.46 6.62 -11.55
C MET A 143 -6.65 5.10 -11.68
N VAL A 144 -6.56 4.53 -12.89
CA VAL A 144 -6.74 3.10 -13.13
C VAL A 144 -5.41 2.33 -13.05
N LEU A 145 -4.37 2.81 -13.73
CA LEU A 145 -3.11 2.08 -13.87
C LEU A 145 -2.20 2.24 -12.66
N TYR A 146 -2.17 3.39 -12.01
CA TYR A 146 -1.25 3.64 -10.88
C TYR A 146 -1.47 2.67 -9.70
N PRO A 147 -2.72 2.37 -9.27
CA PRO A 147 -2.96 1.36 -8.24
C PRO A 147 -2.37 -0.02 -8.59
N LEU A 148 -2.49 -0.44 -9.85
CA LEU A 148 -2.03 -1.75 -10.30
C LEU A 148 -0.52 -1.78 -10.52
N LEU A 149 0.03 -0.77 -11.17
CA LEU A 149 1.43 -0.70 -11.58
C LEU A 149 2.38 -0.30 -10.48
N SER A 150 1.88 0.41 -9.47
CA SER A 150 2.71 1.00 -8.42
C SER A 150 2.27 0.56 -7.02
N VAL A 151 1.00 0.73 -6.67
CA VAL A 151 0.53 0.50 -5.29
C VAL A 151 0.62 -0.98 -4.92
N TRP A 152 0.18 -1.89 -5.80
CA TRP A 152 0.21 -3.32 -5.50
C TRP A 152 1.63 -3.85 -5.20
N PRO A 153 2.66 -3.62 -6.06
CA PRO A 153 4.03 -4.05 -5.72
C PRO A 153 4.56 -3.41 -4.45
N GLN A 154 4.28 -2.12 -4.23
CA GLN A 154 4.72 -1.41 -3.02
C GLN A 154 4.11 -2.03 -1.75
N GLU A 155 2.81 -2.35 -1.77
CA GLU A 155 2.16 -3.00 -0.63
C GLU A 155 2.77 -4.38 -0.35
N VAL A 156 3.06 -5.15 -1.38
CA VAL A 156 3.73 -6.45 -1.20
C VAL A 156 5.11 -6.29 -0.56
N ILE A 157 5.92 -5.34 -1.02
CA ILE A 157 7.31 -5.15 -0.55
C ILE A 157 7.36 -4.57 0.87
N TYR A 158 6.69 -3.44 1.09
CA TYR A 158 6.86 -2.64 2.31
C TYR A 158 5.94 -3.09 3.45
N ARG A 159 4.90 -3.87 3.17
CA ARG A 159 3.91 -4.28 4.17
C ARG A 159 3.82 -5.77 4.35
N ARG A 160 3.60 -6.53 3.27
CA ARG A 160 3.49 -7.98 3.41
C ARG A 160 4.84 -8.63 3.70
N PHE A 161 5.80 -8.47 2.79
CA PHE A 161 7.10 -9.10 2.91
C PHE A 161 7.89 -8.54 4.09
N MET A 162 7.92 -7.21 4.25
CA MET A 162 8.67 -6.58 5.33
C MET A 162 8.23 -7.07 6.73
N PHE A 163 6.92 -7.08 7.01
CA PHE A 163 6.39 -7.48 8.31
C PHE A 163 6.64 -8.96 8.60
N GLN A 164 6.63 -9.82 7.57
CA GLN A 164 6.91 -11.23 7.74
C GLN A 164 8.40 -11.52 7.89
N ARG A 165 9.24 -10.91 7.05
CA ARG A 165 10.68 -11.20 6.96
C ARG A 165 11.45 -10.62 8.14
N TYR A 166 11.11 -9.40 8.57
CA TYR A 166 11.87 -8.66 9.57
C TYR A 166 11.22 -8.63 10.95
N ALA A 167 10.11 -9.36 11.18
CA ALA A 167 9.54 -9.54 12.52
C ALA A 167 10.57 -10.02 13.56
N PRO A 168 11.56 -10.87 13.24
CA PRO A 168 12.59 -11.25 14.20
C PRO A 168 13.54 -10.10 14.62
N VAL A 169 13.60 -9.02 13.84
CA VAL A 169 14.46 -7.84 14.09
C VAL A 169 13.67 -6.72 14.75
N PHE A 170 12.53 -6.34 14.17
CA PHE A 170 11.73 -5.20 14.62
C PHE A 170 10.55 -5.60 15.50
N GLY A 171 10.32 -6.89 15.72
CA GLY A 171 9.15 -7.40 16.44
C GLY A 171 7.85 -7.27 15.63
N GLU A 172 6.73 -7.52 16.30
CA GLU A 172 5.37 -7.43 15.72
C GLU A 172 4.62 -6.16 16.19
N SER A 173 5.35 -5.18 16.75
CA SER A 173 4.80 -4.00 17.40
C SER A 173 5.12 -2.70 16.64
N ASN A 174 4.99 -1.54 17.30
CA ASN A 174 5.23 -0.20 16.74
C ASN A 174 6.60 -0.05 16.05
N ASN A 175 7.61 -0.81 16.46
CA ASN A 175 8.94 -0.76 15.82
C ASN A 175 8.90 -1.21 14.35
N MET A 176 8.08 -2.22 14.02
CA MET A 176 7.88 -2.65 12.63
C MET A 176 7.15 -1.59 11.81
N VAL A 177 6.14 -0.95 12.41
CA VAL A 177 5.39 0.15 11.80
C VAL A 177 6.34 1.31 11.47
N ILE A 178 7.19 1.72 12.42
CA ILE A 178 8.17 2.79 12.22
C ILE A 178 9.18 2.39 11.13
N ALA A 179 9.74 1.18 11.18
CA ALA A 179 10.67 0.71 10.17
C ALA A 179 10.06 0.73 8.76
N SER A 180 8.81 0.27 8.63
CA SER A 180 8.07 0.28 7.36
C SER A 180 7.77 1.70 6.88
N ALA A 181 7.35 2.59 7.78
CA ALA A 181 7.12 3.98 7.45
C ALA A 181 8.39 4.71 6.99
N VAL A 182 9.52 4.47 7.66
CA VAL A 182 10.81 5.05 7.29
C VAL A 182 11.29 4.50 5.95
N ALA A 183 11.21 3.18 5.74
CA ALA A 183 11.59 2.56 4.46
C ALA A 183 10.71 3.06 3.31
N PHE A 184 9.41 3.13 3.52
CA PHE A 184 8.45 3.61 2.52
C PHE A 184 8.62 5.11 2.23
N GLY A 185 8.85 5.91 3.26
CA GLY A 185 9.24 7.31 3.12
C GLY A 185 10.50 7.45 2.29
N PHE A 186 11.58 6.75 2.68
CA PHE A 186 12.87 6.78 1.98
C PHE A 186 12.79 6.32 0.53
N ALA A 187 11.88 5.39 0.18
CA ALA A 187 11.63 5.03 -1.21
C ALA A 187 11.29 6.23 -2.12
N HIS A 188 10.72 7.29 -1.53
CA HIS A 188 10.35 8.53 -2.22
C HIS A 188 11.48 9.56 -2.29
N ILE A 189 12.68 9.25 -1.79
CA ILE A 189 13.87 10.09 -1.97
C ILE A 189 14.19 10.34 -3.45
N ILE A 190 13.76 9.43 -4.34
CA ILE A 190 13.88 9.52 -5.80
C ILE A 190 13.25 10.79 -6.38
N PHE A 191 12.25 11.36 -5.69
CA PHE A 191 11.57 12.58 -6.13
C PHE A 191 12.32 13.85 -5.73
N LEU A 192 13.39 13.74 -4.93
CA LEU A 192 14.18 14.86 -4.41
C LEU A 192 13.30 15.97 -3.81
N ASN A 193 12.20 15.56 -3.19
CA ASN A 193 11.18 16.43 -2.62
C ASN A 193 10.96 16.04 -1.16
N VAL A 194 11.35 16.93 -0.25
CA VAL A 194 11.22 16.72 1.20
C VAL A 194 9.75 16.59 1.61
N VAL A 195 8.83 17.31 0.97
CA VAL A 195 7.39 17.18 1.22
C VAL A 195 6.91 15.79 0.85
N ALA A 196 7.34 15.26 -0.29
CA ALA A 196 7.01 13.89 -0.69
C ALA A 196 7.53 12.87 0.32
N LEU A 197 8.79 13.01 0.75
CA LEU A 197 9.44 12.15 1.75
C LEU A 197 8.67 12.12 3.09
N VAL A 198 8.30 13.29 3.60
CA VAL A 198 7.59 13.42 4.89
C VAL A 198 6.15 12.91 4.77
N LEU A 199 5.41 13.32 3.73
CA LEU A 199 4.02 12.91 3.56
C LEU A 199 3.89 11.41 3.33
N THR A 200 4.81 10.79 2.57
CA THR A 200 4.77 9.34 2.35
C THR A 200 5.22 8.58 3.58
N GLY A 201 6.17 9.09 4.37
CA GLY A 201 6.49 8.53 5.69
C GLY A 201 5.28 8.52 6.64
N LEU A 202 4.58 9.65 6.77
CA LEU A 202 3.34 9.74 7.55
C LEU A 202 2.24 8.82 7.01
N GLY A 203 2.08 8.78 5.69
CA GLY A 203 1.21 7.82 5.02
C GLY A 203 1.58 6.37 5.35
N GLY A 204 2.88 6.07 5.39
CA GLY A 204 3.42 4.76 5.77
C GLY A 204 2.96 4.33 7.15
N VAL A 205 3.00 5.22 8.15
CA VAL A 205 2.46 4.96 9.49
C VAL A 205 0.96 4.69 9.42
N LEU A 206 0.18 5.60 8.83
CA LEU A 206 -1.29 5.49 8.73
C LEU A 206 -1.70 4.15 8.15
N PHE A 207 -1.03 3.76 7.08
CA PHE A 207 -1.33 2.55 6.36
C PHE A 207 -0.85 1.29 7.12
N ALA A 208 0.27 1.36 7.86
CA ALA A 208 0.81 0.23 8.63
C ALA A 208 0.04 -0.04 9.94
N THR A 209 -0.60 0.97 10.51
CA THR A 209 -1.45 0.84 11.71
C THR A 209 -2.91 0.57 11.40
N GLY A 210 -3.29 0.70 10.13
CA GLY A 210 -4.65 1.02 9.72
C GLY A 210 -5.41 -0.10 9.05
#